data_AF-A0A821QI61-F1
#
_entry.id   AF-A0A821QI61-F1
#
_cell.length_a   1.000
_cell.length_b   1.000
_cell.length_c   1.000
_cell.angle_alpha   90.00
_cell.angle_beta   90.00
_cell.angle_gamma   90.00
#
_symmetry.space_group_name_H-M   'P 1'
#
loop_
_entity.id
_entity.type
_entity.pdbx_description
1 polymer ?
#
loop_
_entity_poly.entity_id
_entity_poly.type
_entity_poly.pdbx_seq_one_letter_code
_entity_poly.pdbx_strand_id
1 'polypeptide(L)'
;MPPSLSKRAKIAIVVVTTVMPPQISRKKRNEWAKTYLKNRDEFSHMKLIKSLDCEDFRIYLRLDHETFEELLNLVKPLITKTDTVMRKAVTAEERLIATLKYLASGREFR
;
A
#
# COMPACT_ATOMS: atom_id res chain seq x y z
N MET A 1 -26.87 42.81 8.77
CA MET A 1 -27.37 43.40 7.50
C MET A 1 -26.30 43.13 6.45
N PRO A 2 -26.55 42.37 5.37
CA PRO A 2 -25.52 42.15 4.36
C PRO A 2 -25.22 43.49 3.66
N PRO A 3 -23.94 43.77 3.31
CA PRO A 3 -23.60 45.02 2.65
C PRO A 3 -24.27 45.09 1.26
N SER A 4 -24.90 46.22 0.96
CA SER A 4 -25.56 46.44 -0.34
C SER A 4 -24.50 46.54 -1.45
N LEU A 5 -24.45 45.55 -2.32
CA LEU A 5 -23.52 45.50 -3.46
C LEU A 5 -23.87 46.54 -4.54
N SER A 6 -22.88 47.31 -4.98
CA SER A 6 -22.99 48.30 -6.07
C SER A 6 -23.41 47.64 -7.40
N LYS A 7 -24.14 48.38 -8.24
CA LYS A 7 -24.63 47.90 -9.56
C LYS A 7 -23.50 47.33 -10.42
N ARG A 8 -22.31 47.95 -10.38
CA ARG A 8 -21.12 47.49 -11.10
C ARG A 8 -20.61 46.13 -10.61
N ALA A 9 -20.67 45.89 -9.30
CA ALA A 9 -20.25 44.62 -8.71
C ALA A 9 -21.20 43.48 -9.12
N LYS A 10 -22.51 43.76 -9.23
CA LYS A 10 -23.49 42.78 -9.72
C LYS A 10 -23.23 42.38 -11.17
N ILE A 11 -22.95 43.36 -12.03
CA ILE A 11 -22.62 43.11 -13.45
C ILE A 11 -21.33 42.28 -13.56
N ALA A 12 -20.30 42.64 -12.80
CA ALA A 12 -19.04 41.90 -12.79
C ALA A 12 -19.22 40.43 -12.38
N ILE A 13 -20.04 40.16 -11.35
CA ILE A 13 -20.33 38.78 -10.93
C ILE A 13 -21.04 38.01 -12.05
N VAL A 14 -22.05 38.59 -12.70
CA VAL A 14 -22.78 37.93 -13.79
C VAL A 14 -21.88 37.61 -14.98
N VAL A 15 -20.98 38.53 -15.35
CA VAL A 15 -19.98 38.32 -16.41
C VAL A 15 -19.03 37.19 -16.02
N VAL A 16 -18.55 37.17 -14.78
CA VAL A 16 -17.66 36.09 -14.30
C VAL A 16 -18.37 34.74 -14.31
N THR A 17 -19.63 34.65 -13.86
CA THR A 17 -20.36 33.38 -13.82
C THR A 17 -20.80 32.86 -15.19
N THR A 18 -20.93 33.74 -16.19
CA THR A 18 -21.30 33.36 -17.56
C THR A 18 -20.08 32.98 -18.40
N VAL A 19 -18.92 33.60 -18.15
CA VAL A 19 -17.68 33.35 -18.89
C VAL A 19 -16.88 32.20 -18.27
N MET A 20 -16.88 32.05 -16.94
CA MET A 20 -16.18 30.95 -16.28
C MET A 20 -17.12 29.77 -16.04
N PRO A 21 -16.85 28.59 -16.63
CA PRO A 21 -17.57 27.38 -16.27
C PRO A 21 -17.36 27.10 -14.77
N PRO A 22 -18.38 26.59 -14.06
CA PRO A 22 -18.24 26.25 -12.66
C PRO A 22 -17.09 25.25 -12.50
N GLN A 23 -16.12 25.59 -11.66
CA GLN A 23 -15.03 24.71 -11.27
C GLN A 23 -15.61 23.63 -10.35
N ILE A 24 -16.26 22.62 -10.93
CA ILE A 24 -16.75 21.46 -10.20
C ILE A 24 -15.52 20.71 -9.70
N SER A 25 -15.07 21.02 -8.49
CA SER A 25 -14.00 20.28 -7.85
C SER A 25 -14.48 18.84 -7.71
N ARG A 26 -13.86 17.91 -8.42
CA ARG A 26 -14.20 16.49 -8.29
C ARG A 26 -13.93 16.09 -6.85
N LYS A 27 -14.96 15.59 -6.16
CA LYS A 27 -14.80 15.04 -4.81
C LYS A 27 -13.66 14.03 -4.86
N LYS A 28 -12.66 14.22 -4.00
CA LYS A 28 -11.47 13.37 -3.96
C LYS A 28 -11.95 11.94 -3.73
N ARG A 29 -11.76 11.07 -4.72
CA ARG A 29 -12.16 9.66 -4.61
C ARG A 29 -11.33 9.02 -3.50
N ASN A 30 -11.92 8.11 -2.76
CA ASN A 30 -11.19 7.33 -1.76
C ASN A 30 -10.04 6.59 -2.46
N GLU A 31 -8.84 6.72 -1.91
CA GLU A 31 -7.67 6.03 -2.44
C GLU A 31 -7.81 4.53 -2.12
N TRP A 32 -7.89 3.68 -3.15
CA TRP A 32 -8.04 2.23 -2.99
C TRP A 32 -6.85 1.57 -2.27
N ALA A 33 -5.63 2.03 -2.54
CA ALA A 33 -4.42 1.59 -1.85
C ALA A 33 -3.48 2.77 -1.60
N LYS A 34 -3.01 2.89 -0.36
CA LYS A 34 -2.07 3.93 0.07
C LYS A 34 -0.78 3.90 -0.75
N THR A 35 -0.17 5.06 -0.97
CA THR A 35 1.08 5.20 -1.75
C THR A 35 2.19 4.28 -1.25
N TYR A 36 2.38 4.13 0.07
CA TYR A 36 3.41 3.24 0.61
C TYR A 36 3.16 1.75 0.31
N LEU A 37 1.90 1.33 0.11
CA LEU A 37 1.56 -0.03 -0.32
C LEU A 37 1.83 -0.25 -1.82
N LYS A 38 1.72 0.81 -2.63
CA LYS A 38 2.12 0.79 -4.05
C LYS A 38 3.64 0.72 -4.18
N ASN A 39 4.36 1.45 -3.34
CA ASN A 39 5.82 1.46 -3.27
C ASN A 39 6.37 0.43 -2.28
N ARG A 40 5.77 -0.77 -2.24
CA ARG A 40 6.15 -1.81 -1.28
C ARG A 40 7.63 -2.16 -1.37
N ASP A 41 8.21 -2.20 -2.56
CA ASP A 41 9.63 -2.53 -2.76
C ASP A 41 10.58 -1.55 -2.03
N GLU A 42 10.12 -0.32 -1.77
CA GLU A 42 10.87 0.68 -1.01
C GLU A 42 10.72 0.49 0.50
N PHE A 43 9.48 0.33 0.97
CA PHE A 43 9.12 0.33 2.40
C PHE A 43 9.02 -1.07 3.03
N SER A 44 9.16 -2.13 2.24
CA SER A 44 9.08 -3.50 2.73
C SER A 44 10.30 -3.86 3.57
N HIS A 45 10.05 -4.63 4.61
CA HIS A 45 11.07 -5.21 5.47
C HIS A 45 11.93 -6.27 4.76
N MET A 46 11.63 -6.60 3.49
CA MET A 46 12.42 -7.53 2.67
C MET A 46 13.87 -7.12 2.51
N LYS A 47 14.16 -5.83 2.36
CA LYS A 47 15.56 -5.37 2.23
C LYS A 47 16.39 -5.75 3.45
N LEU A 48 15.81 -5.58 4.65
CA LEU A 48 16.45 -5.95 5.90
C LEU A 48 16.67 -7.47 5.96
N ILE A 49 15.64 -8.27 5.66
CA ILE A 49 15.73 -9.74 5.73
C ILE A 49 16.81 -10.27 4.79
N LYS A 50 16.88 -9.74 3.56
CA LYS A 50 17.90 -10.14 2.57
C LYS A 50 19.33 -9.73 2.97
N SER A 51 19.48 -8.83 3.93
CA SER A 51 20.78 -8.43 4.48
C SER A 51 21.15 -9.14 5.78
N LEU A 52 20.27 -9.97 6.35
CA LEU A 52 20.58 -10.75 7.55
C LEU A 52 21.61 -11.82 7.22
N ASP A 53 22.48 -12.10 8.18
CA ASP A 53 23.31 -13.29 8.13
C ASP A 53 22.50 -14.55 8.50
N CYS A 54 23.15 -15.71 8.43
CA CYS A 54 22.48 -16.99 8.68
C CYS A 54 21.92 -17.09 10.11
N GLU A 55 22.62 -16.53 11.10
CA GLU A 55 22.23 -16.64 12.51
C GLU A 55 21.06 -15.70 12.82
N ASP A 56 21.14 -14.46 12.35
CA ASP A 56 20.07 -13.48 12.49
C ASP A 56 18.81 -13.91 11.75
N PHE A 57 18.94 -14.49 10.55
CA PHE A 57 17.80 -15.06 9.82
C PHE A 57 17.14 -16.19 10.63
N ARG A 58 17.95 -17.08 11.19
CA ARG A 58 17.49 -18.18 12.03
C ARG A 58 16.78 -17.66 13.29
N ILE A 59 17.30 -16.63 13.94
CA ILE A 59 16.64 -16.01 15.10
C ILE A 59 15.32 -15.36 14.68
N TYR A 60 15.31 -14.67 13.54
CA TYR A 60 14.17 -13.92 13.05
C TYR A 60 12.97 -14.82 12.69
N LEU A 61 13.22 -15.92 11.97
CA LEU A 61 12.16 -16.86 11.56
C LEU A 61 12.03 -18.09 12.44
N ARG A 62 12.97 -18.32 13.38
CA ARG A 62 13.13 -19.61 14.09
C ARG A 62 13.29 -20.80 13.14
N LEU A 63 13.88 -20.52 11.97
CA LEU A 63 14.04 -21.46 10.86
C LEU A 63 15.33 -21.11 10.12
N ASP A 64 16.16 -22.09 9.79
CA ASP A 64 17.34 -21.88 8.95
C ASP A 64 16.95 -21.60 7.49
N HIS A 65 17.89 -21.03 6.74
CA HIS A 65 17.67 -20.59 5.37
C HIS A 65 17.40 -21.78 4.42
N GLU A 66 18.06 -22.91 4.61
CA GLU A 66 17.91 -24.08 3.74
C GLU A 66 16.49 -24.64 3.85
N THR A 67 16.02 -24.85 5.08
CA THR A 67 14.65 -25.31 5.35
C THR A 67 13.61 -24.29 4.88
N PHE A 68 13.89 -22.98 4.99
CA PHE A 68 13.03 -21.95 4.44
C PHE A 68 12.87 -22.07 2.91
N GLU A 69 13.96 -22.27 2.18
CA GLU A 69 13.94 -22.41 0.72
C GLU A 69 13.23 -23.69 0.28
N GLU A 70 13.46 -24.81 0.96
CA GLU A 70 12.72 -26.06 0.73
C GLU A 70 11.22 -25.87 0.92
N LEU A 71 10.83 -25.26 2.06
CA LEU A 71 9.43 -24.97 2.36
C LEU A 71 8.84 -24.04 1.31
N LEU A 72 9.56 -22.98 0.94
CA LEU A 72 9.14 -22.03 -0.09
C LEU A 72 8.87 -22.75 -1.40
N ASN A 73 9.76 -23.63 -1.86
CA ASN A 73 9.58 -24.38 -3.10
C ASN A 73 8.32 -25.26 -3.08
N LEU A 74 8.02 -25.88 -1.94
CA LEU A 74 6.81 -26.69 -1.78
C LEU A 74 5.52 -25.85 -1.80
N VAL A 75 5.50 -24.71 -1.12
CA VAL A 75 4.27 -23.91 -0.96
C VAL A 75 4.08 -22.85 -2.03
N LYS A 76 5.14 -22.42 -2.71
CA LYS A 76 5.12 -21.40 -3.77
C LYS A 76 4.03 -21.60 -4.81
N PRO A 77 3.78 -22.80 -5.38
CA PRO A 77 2.68 -22.98 -6.34
C PRO A 77 1.29 -22.71 -5.72
N LEU A 78 1.13 -22.87 -4.40
CA LEU A 78 -0.14 -22.70 -3.70
C LEU A 78 -0.39 -21.25 -3.26
N ILE A 79 0.67 -20.50 -2.95
CA ILE A 79 0.56 -19.16 -2.35
C ILE A 79 0.91 -18.02 -3.32
N THR A 80 1.42 -18.33 -4.52
CA THR A 80 1.67 -17.33 -5.56
C THR A 80 0.35 -16.70 -6.02
N LYS A 81 0.35 -15.38 -6.19
CA LYS A 81 -0.80 -14.61 -6.70
C LYS A 81 -0.38 -13.83 -7.94
N THR A 82 -1.36 -13.58 -8.80
CA THR A 82 -1.16 -12.81 -10.05
C THR A 82 -1.22 -11.33 -9.77
N ASP A 83 -0.39 -10.57 -10.48
CA ASP A 83 -0.46 -9.12 -10.52
C ASP A 83 -1.80 -8.65 -11.09
N THR A 84 -2.20 -7.45 -10.68
CA THR A 84 -3.40 -6.79 -11.20
C THR A 84 -3.02 -5.44 -11.80
N VAL A 85 -3.93 -4.85 -12.59
CA VAL A 85 -3.75 -3.48 -13.12
C VAL A 85 -3.56 -2.44 -11.99
N MET A 86 -4.11 -2.69 -10.81
CA MET A 86 -4.09 -1.74 -9.70
C MET A 86 -2.83 -1.84 -8.83
N ARG A 87 -2.26 -3.04 -8.68
CA ARG A 87 -1.04 -3.28 -7.89
C ARG A 87 -0.40 -4.63 -8.22
N LYS A 88 0.91 -4.71 -7.93
CA LYS A 88 1.64 -5.97 -7.86
C LYS A 88 1.14 -6.85 -6.70
N ALA A 89 1.16 -8.15 -6.92
CA ALA A 89 0.94 -9.15 -5.90
C ALA A 89 2.06 -9.11 -4.85
N VAL A 90 1.75 -9.61 -3.66
CA VAL A 90 2.78 -9.90 -2.65
C VAL A 90 3.43 -11.22 -3.05
N THR A 91 4.76 -11.28 -3.08
CA THR A 91 5.48 -12.46 -3.57
C THR A 91 5.26 -13.66 -2.64
N ALA A 92 5.45 -14.88 -3.15
CA ALA A 92 5.36 -16.07 -2.32
C ALA A 92 6.35 -16.03 -1.13
N GLU A 93 7.58 -15.55 -1.37
CA GLU A 93 8.62 -15.32 -0.37
C GLU A 93 8.13 -14.40 0.75
N GLU A 94 7.65 -13.20 0.40
CA GLU A 94 7.13 -12.21 1.36
C GLU A 94 5.95 -12.75 2.18
N ARG A 95 5.05 -13.49 1.53
CA ARG A 95 3.90 -14.12 2.20
C ARG A 95 4.38 -15.16 3.21
N LEU A 96 5.30 -16.03 2.81
CA LEU A 96 5.81 -17.08 3.67
C LEU A 96 6.55 -16.51 4.88
N ILE A 97 7.41 -15.51 4.68
CA ILE A 97 8.11 -14.80 5.75
C ILE A 97 7.11 -14.20 6.75
N ALA A 98 6.09 -13.49 6.26
CA ALA A 98 5.09 -12.88 7.13
C ALA A 98 4.34 -13.93 7.97
N THR A 99 4.00 -15.06 7.35
CA THR A 99 3.35 -16.19 8.04
C THR A 99 4.27 -16.82 9.08
N LEU A 100 5.51 -17.17 8.72
CA LEU A 100 6.47 -17.78 9.64
C LEU A 100 6.79 -16.87 10.82
N LYS A 101 6.99 -15.57 10.57
CA LYS A 101 7.19 -14.59 11.65
C LYS A 101 5.99 -14.55 12.61
N TYR A 102 4.77 -14.60 12.08
CA TYR A 102 3.58 -14.67 12.90
C TYR A 102 3.54 -15.95 13.74
N LEU A 103 3.77 -17.11 13.13
CA LEU A 103 3.81 -18.40 13.84
C LEU A 103 4.91 -18.45 14.90
N ALA A 104 6.12 -17.95 14.59
CA ALA A 104 7.24 -17.84 15.51
C ALA A 104 6.95 -16.93 16.71
N SER A 105 6.05 -15.95 16.56
CA SER A 105 5.67 -15.06 17.65
C SER A 105 4.81 -15.72 18.73
N GLY A 106 4.28 -16.92 18.48
CA GLY A 106 3.41 -17.65 19.43
C GLY A 106 2.09 -16.95 19.73
N ARG A 107 1.66 -16.01 18.87
CA ARG A 107 0.37 -15.33 19.01
C ARG A 107 -0.73 -16.28 18.57
N GLU A 108 -1.66 -16.57 19.47
CA GLU A 108 -2.87 -17.32 19.15
C GLU A 108 -3.85 -16.42 18.37
N PHE A 109 -4.60 -17.02 17.44
CA PHE A 109 -5.76 -16.36 16.85
C PHE A 109 -6.86 -16.32 17.92
N ARG A 110 -7.16 -15.15 18.47
CA ARG A 110 -8.27 -14.92 19.39
C ARG A 110 -9.28 -13.96 18.78
#